data_AF-A0A977KSW6-F1
#
_entry.id   AF-A0A977KSW6-F1
#
_cell.length_a   1.000
_cell.length_b   1.000
_cell.length_c   1.000
_cell.angle_alpha   90.00
_cell.angle_beta   90.00
_cell.angle_gamma   90.00
#
_symmetry.space_group_name_H-M   'P 1'
#
loop_
_entity.id
_entity.type
_entity.pdbx_description
1 polymer ?
#
loop_
_entity_poly.entity_id
_entity_poly.type
_entity_poly.pdbx_seq_one_letter_code
_entity_poly.pdbx_strand_id
1 'polypeptide(L)'
;MNKTQTLGDRPSILNNNLLNRRGLTSEQYVILRELVNLRATTPSRFEIETSRIGQNLKDLLDCFISQGLAESEEQNREVDKLIYTPTLEAIRFVTRTERENMKKQRDRRGFSLSRK
;
A
#
# COMPACT_ATOMS: atom_id res chain seq x y z
N MET A 1 -30.74 -18.51 20.46
CA MET A 1 -30.47 -18.31 19.02
C MET A 1 -29.11 -17.68 18.87
N ASN A 2 -28.08 -18.49 18.55
CA ASN A 2 -26.69 -18.06 18.49
C ASN A 2 -26.43 -17.37 17.15
N LYS A 3 -26.10 -16.07 17.17
CA LYS A 3 -25.59 -15.37 15.99
C LYS A 3 -24.10 -15.70 15.86
N THR A 4 -23.79 -16.60 14.93
CA THR A 4 -22.45 -16.81 14.39
C THR A 4 -21.98 -15.52 13.74
N GLN A 5 -21.11 -14.78 14.41
CA GLN A 5 -20.30 -13.74 13.76
C GLN A 5 -19.28 -14.44 12.87
N THR A 6 -19.57 -14.52 11.58
CA THR A 6 -18.59 -14.79 10.54
C THR A 6 -17.56 -13.67 10.58
N LEU A 7 -16.36 -13.98 11.07
CA LEU A 7 -15.21 -13.07 11.09
C LEU A 7 -14.55 -13.04 9.68
N GLY A 8 -15.35 -12.77 8.65
CA GLY A 8 -14.85 -12.35 7.34
C GLY A 8 -14.56 -10.86 7.39
N ASP A 9 -13.39 -10.44 6.92
CA ASP A 9 -12.97 -9.05 6.76
C ASP A 9 -12.89 -8.23 8.06
N ARG A 10 -11.90 -8.55 8.90
CA ARG A 10 -11.25 -7.47 9.66
C ARG A 10 -10.37 -6.72 8.67
N PRO A 11 -10.70 -5.49 8.24
CA PRO A 11 -9.67 -4.65 7.66
C PRO A 11 -8.60 -4.51 8.73
N SER A 12 -7.44 -5.12 8.47
CA SER A 12 -6.19 -4.88 9.18
C SER A 12 -6.18 -3.41 9.58
N ILE A 13 -6.05 -3.12 10.87
CA ILE A 13 -6.12 -1.76 11.42
C ILE A 13 -4.99 -0.95 10.79
N LEU A 14 -5.23 -0.45 9.58
CA LEU A 14 -4.38 0.46 8.86
C LEU A 14 -4.44 1.75 9.64
N ASN A 15 -3.26 2.30 9.92
CA ASN A 15 -3.16 3.51 10.70
C ASN A 15 -3.72 4.70 9.89
N ASN A 16 -5.05 4.87 9.92
CA ASN A 16 -5.77 5.93 9.20
C ASN A 16 -5.19 7.32 9.50
N ASN A 17 -4.59 7.53 10.67
CA ASN A 17 -3.94 8.81 11.02
C ASN A 17 -2.69 9.12 10.19
N LEU A 18 -1.89 8.11 9.79
CA LEU A 18 -0.74 8.34 8.90
C LEU A 18 -1.19 8.54 7.46
N LEU A 19 -2.17 7.75 7.02
CA LEU A 19 -2.73 7.85 5.67
C LEU A 19 -3.39 9.21 5.46
N ASN A 20 -4.23 9.65 6.41
CA ASN A 20 -4.89 10.96 6.38
C ASN A 20 -3.89 12.12 6.38
N ARG A 21 -2.77 12.02 7.10
CA ARG A 21 -1.71 13.06 7.08
C ARG A 21 -1.01 13.18 5.73
N ARG A 22 -1.00 12.12 4.93
CA ARG A 22 -0.51 12.11 3.56
C ARG A 22 -1.61 12.27 2.52
N GLY A 23 -2.88 12.39 2.94
CA GLY A 23 -4.02 12.44 2.04
C GLY A 23 -4.23 11.15 1.23
N LEU A 24 -3.68 10.01 1.68
CA LEU A 24 -3.80 8.73 0.99
C LEU A 24 -5.02 7.95 1.49
N THR A 25 -5.76 7.34 0.56
CA THR A 25 -6.78 6.35 0.92
C THR A 25 -6.15 5.01 1.27
N SER A 26 -6.90 4.13 1.93
CA SER A 26 -6.47 2.76 2.21
C SER A 26 -6.13 1.98 0.94
N GLU A 27 -6.85 2.22 -0.15
CA GLU A 27 -6.60 1.58 -1.44
C GLU A 27 -5.31 2.10 -2.08
N GLN A 28 -5.09 3.42 -2.09
CA GLN A 28 -3.85 4.01 -2.57
C GLN A 28 -2.65 3.50 -1.76
N TYR A 29 -2.78 3.34 -0.44
CA TYR A 29 -1.73 2.74 0.37
C TYR A 29 -1.41 1.29 -0.05
N VAL A 30 -2.42 0.47 -0.32
CA VAL A 30 -2.20 -0.91 -0.78
C VAL A 30 -1.45 -0.91 -2.10
N ILE A 31 -1.82 -0.06 -3.05
CA ILE A 31 -1.14 0.04 -4.35
C ILE A 31 0.30 0.53 -4.18
N LEU A 32 0.53 1.53 -3.32
CA LEU A 32 1.88 2.02 -3.00
C LEU A 32 2.74 0.93 -2.35
N ARG A 33 2.16 0.12 -1.47
CA ARG A 33 2.85 -1.01 -0.85
C ARG A 33 3.25 -2.06 -1.88
N GLU A 34 2.36 -2.40 -2.81
CA GLU A 34 2.72 -3.33 -3.89
C GLU A 34 3.78 -2.76 -4.83
N LEU A 35 3.75 -1.44 -5.10
CA LEU A 35 4.82 -0.78 -5.86
C LEU A 35 6.17 -0.89 -5.13
N VAL A 36 6.19 -0.69 -3.81
CA VAL A 36 7.38 -0.88 -2.96
C VAL A 36 7.87 -2.33 -3.01
N ASN A 37 6.97 -3.31 -2.98
CA ASN A 37 7.32 -4.73 -3.07
C ASN A 37 7.94 -5.08 -4.43
N LEU A 38 7.37 -4.54 -5.52
CA LEU A 38 7.83 -4.79 -6.89
C LEU A 38 9.14 -4.05 -7.23
N ARG A 39 9.48 -2.99 -6.49
CA ARG A 39 10.68 -2.13 -6.63
C ARG A 39 10.81 -1.36 -7.95
N ALA A 40 10.35 -1.91 -9.07
CA ALA A 40 10.31 -1.27 -10.37
C ALA A 40 9.31 -2.01 -11.27
N THR A 41 8.41 -1.30 -11.94
CA THR A 41 7.37 -1.94 -12.75
C THR A 41 6.81 -1.01 -13.82
N THR A 42 6.31 -1.59 -14.91
CA THR A 42 5.42 -0.87 -15.84
C THR A 42 3.96 -0.99 -15.37
N PRO A 43 3.03 -0.12 -15.83
CA PRO A 43 1.61 -0.24 -15.50
C PRO A 43 1.04 -1.63 -15.85
N SER A 44 1.29 -2.13 -17.06
CA SER A 44 0.80 -3.44 -17.49
C SER A 44 1.34 -4.59 -16.65
N ARG A 45 2.63 -4.54 -16.27
CA ARG A 45 3.21 -5.58 -15.42
C ARG A 45 2.61 -5.52 -14.01
N PHE A 46 2.39 -4.34 -13.47
CA PHE A 46 1.77 -4.18 -12.16
C PHE A 46 0.35 -4.76 -12.14
N GLU A 47 -0.46 -4.51 -13.18
CA GLU A 47 -1.81 -5.07 -13.30
C GLU A 47 -1.80 -6.60 -13.28
N ILE A 48 -0.85 -7.22 -13.98
CA ILE A 48 -0.67 -8.67 -14.02
C ILE A 48 -0.27 -9.20 -12.63
N GLU A 49 0.77 -8.63 -12.02
CA GLU A 49 1.32 -9.10 -10.74
C GLU A 49 0.34 -8.91 -9.58
N THR A 50 -0.46 -7.84 -9.60
CA THR A 50 -1.40 -7.51 -8.52
C THR A 50 -2.84 -7.94 -8.80
N SER A 51 -3.13 -8.45 -10.00
CA SER A 51 -4.49 -8.80 -10.46
C SER A 51 -5.48 -7.62 -10.40
N ARG A 52 -4.98 -6.38 -10.58
CA ARG A 52 -5.75 -5.11 -10.50
C ARG A 52 -5.94 -4.45 -11.86
N ILE A 53 -6.36 -5.23 -12.85
CA ILE A 53 -6.51 -4.79 -14.25
C ILE A 53 -7.56 -3.66 -14.35
N GLY A 54 -7.22 -2.58 -15.07
CA GLY A 54 -8.18 -1.53 -15.46
C GLY A 54 -8.50 -0.46 -14.41
N GLN A 55 -7.75 -0.39 -13.30
CA GLN A 55 -8.02 0.54 -12.19
C GLN A 55 -7.50 1.99 -12.40
N ASN A 56 -7.38 2.48 -13.65
CA ASN A 56 -6.69 3.75 -13.95
C ASN A 56 -5.32 3.83 -13.23
N LEU A 57 -4.59 2.70 -13.24
CA LEU A 57 -3.37 2.56 -12.46
C LEU A 57 -2.32 3.58 -12.88
N LYS A 58 -2.27 3.94 -14.17
CA LYS A 58 -1.40 4.99 -14.68
C LYS A 58 -1.64 6.31 -13.95
N ASP A 59 -2.88 6.78 -13.85
CA ASP A 59 -3.21 8.04 -13.17
C ASP A 59 -2.85 7.99 -11.68
N LEU A 60 -2.98 6.81 -11.07
CA LEU A 60 -2.66 6.61 -9.66
C LEU A 60 -1.13 6.58 -9.42
N LEU A 61 -0.37 5.97 -10.32
CA LEU A 61 1.09 5.99 -10.30
C LEU A 61 1.63 7.40 -10.59
N ASP A 62 1.03 8.10 -11.55
CA ASP A 62 1.35 9.50 -11.86
C ASP A 62 1.02 10.42 -10.65
N CYS A 63 -0.05 10.12 -9.92
CA CYS A 63 -0.38 10.79 -8.66
C CYS A 63 0.71 10.56 -7.59
N PHE A 64 1.25 9.33 -7.47
CA PHE A 64 2.38 9.08 -6.56
C PHE A 64 3.64 9.84 -6.96
N ILE A 65 3.88 10.04 -8.24
CA ILE A 65 4.99 10.90 -8.71
C ILE A 65 4.77 12.34 -8.24
N SER A 66 3.56 12.89 -8.42
CA SER A 66 3.23 14.25 -7.97
C SER A 66 3.39 14.44 -6.45
N GLN A 67 3.27 13.35 -5.68
CA GLN A 67 3.43 13.34 -4.22
C GLN A 67 4.86 13.00 -3.76
N GLY A 68 5.81 12.80 -4.68
CA GLY A 68 7.19 12.41 -4.37
C GLY A 68 7.34 10.98 -3.83
N LEU A 69 6.34 10.13 -4.05
CA LEU A 69 6.31 8.73 -3.59
C LEU A 69 6.75 7.74 -4.67
N ALA A 70 6.73 8.16 -5.94
CA ALA A 70 7.27 7.39 -7.04
C ALA A 70 8.08 8.30 -7.98
N GLU A 71 8.91 7.69 -8.79
CA GLU A 71 9.60 8.29 -9.93
C GLU A 71 9.26 7.47 -11.17
N SER A 72 9.29 8.11 -12.33
CA SER A 72 9.16 7.42 -13.61
C SER A 72 10.37 7.67 -14.48
N GLU A 73 10.87 6.59 -15.09
CA GLU A 73 11.90 6.65 -16.11
C GLU A 73 11.35 6.10 -17.43
N GLU A 74 11.64 6.80 -18.53
CA GLU A 74 11.27 6.35 -19.88
C GLU A 74 12.33 5.36 -20.39
N GLN A 75 11.90 4.12 -20.66
CA GLN A 75 12.82 3.12 -21.22
C GLN A 75 12.88 3.30 -22.75
N ASN A 76 14.03 3.78 -23.24
CA ASN A 76 14.45 3.96 -24.65
C ASN A 76 13.44 3.56 -25.76
N ARG A 77 12.99 4.58 -26.52
CA ARG A 77 12.59 4.64 -27.96
C ARG A 77 11.70 3.57 -28.61
N GLU A 78 11.35 2.48 -27.93
CA GLU A 78 10.33 1.52 -28.39
C GLU A 78 9.13 1.57 -27.45
N VAL A 79 8.26 2.55 -27.73
CA VAL A 79 6.83 2.60 -27.37
C VAL A 79 6.53 2.50 -25.86
N ASP A 80 6.29 3.66 -25.23
CA ASP A 80 5.43 3.84 -24.05
C ASP A 80 5.67 2.90 -22.85
N LYS A 81 6.93 2.57 -22.55
CA LYS A 81 7.28 1.86 -21.30
C LYS A 81 7.86 2.81 -20.28
N LEU A 82 6.97 3.58 -19.64
CA LEU A 82 7.28 4.24 -18.38
C LEU A 82 7.46 3.18 -17.31
N ILE A 83 8.66 3.16 -16.71
CA ILE A 83 8.97 2.34 -15.54
C ILE A 83 8.76 3.20 -14.32
N TYR A 84 7.91 2.74 -13.42
CA TYR A 84 7.63 3.38 -12.15
C TYR A 84 8.46 2.71 -11.06
N THR A 85 9.19 3.53 -10.30
CA THR A 85 10.01 3.12 -9.16
C THR A 85 9.53 3.86 -7.91
N PRO A 86 9.45 3.19 -6.74
CA PRO A 86 9.12 3.86 -5.49
C PRO A 86 10.32 4.68 -5.01
N THR A 87 10.07 5.89 -4.51
CA THR A 87 11.14 6.71 -3.92
C THR A 87 11.58 6.15 -2.56
N LEU A 88 12.74 6.59 -2.09
CA LEU A 88 13.20 6.27 -0.73
C LEU A 88 12.19 6.74 0.33
N GLU A 89 11.49 7.84 0.07
CA GLU A 89 10.44 8.36 0.94
C GLU A 89 9.25 7.40 1.01
N ALA A 90 8.78 6.87 -0.11
CA ALA A 90 7.73 5.85 -0.13
C ALA A 90 8.12 4.58 0.62
N ILE A 91 9.34 4.08 0.40
CA ILE A 91 9.85 2.89 1.10
C ILE A 91 9.85 3.12 2.62
N ARG A 92 10.36 4.27 3.07
CA ARG A 92 10.36 4.65 4.50
C ARG A 92 8.95 4.76 5.05
N PHE A 93 8.04 5.36 4.29
CA PHE A 93 6.65 5.54 4.68
C PHE A 93 5.91 4.20 4.86
N VAL A 94 6.02 3.29 3.88
CA VAL A 94 5.43 1.94 3.96
C VAL A 94 6.02 1.17 5.12
N THR A 95 7.35 1.14 5.25
CA THR A 95 8.05 0.45 6.34
C THR A 95 7.60 0.96 7.72
N ARG A 96 7.49 2.27 7.88
CA ARG A 96 7.03 2.88 9.15
C ARG A 96 5.58 2.51 9.45
N THR A 97 4.72 2.58 8.44
CA THR A 97 3.29 2.27 8.59
C THR A 97 3.09 0.80 8.98
N GLU A 98 3.81 -0.14 8.37
CA GLU A 98 3.76 -1.55 8.73
C GLU A 98 4.28 -1.81 10.15
N ARG A 99 5.38 -1.17 10.56
CA ARG A 99 5.92 -1.26 11.93
C ARG A 99 4.91 -0.77 12.98
N GLU A 100 4.27 0.36 12.74
CA GLU A 100 3.26 0.89 13.67
C GLU A 100 2.02 -0.01 13.74
N ASN A 101 1.60 -0.60 12.61
CA ASN A 101 0.50 -1.58 12.59
C ASN A 101 0.86 -2.83 13.39
N MET A 102 2.09 -3.35 13.26
CA MET A 102 2.56 -4.50 14.05
C MET A 102 2.63 -4.20 15.55
N LYS A 103 3.09 -2.99 15.95
CA LYS A 103 3.14 -2.57 17.34
C LYS A 103 1.74 -2.56 17.98
N LYS A 104 0.76 -1.96 17.31
CA LYS A 104 -0.63 -1.93 17.78
C LYS A 104 -1.26 -3.33 17.91
N GLN A 105 -0.90 -4.28 17.04
CA GLN A 105 -1.35 -5.67 17.16
C GLN A 105 -0.72 -6.42 18.32
N ARG A 106 0.53 -6.10 18.70
CA ARG A 106 1.18 -6.67 19.89
C ARG A 106 0.56 -6.10 21.16
N ASP A 107 0.36 -4.78 21.23
CA ASP A 107 -0.25 -4.13 22.39
C ASP A 107 -1.69 -4.64 22.63
N ARG A 108 -2.49 -4.84 21.58
CA ARG A 108 -3.84 -5.43 21.71
C ARG A 108 -3.85 -6.88 22.18
N ARG A 109 -2.80 -7.66 21.89
CA ARG A 109 -2.67 -9.05 22.38
C ARG A 109 -2.12 -9.12 23.80
N GLY A 110 -1.37 -8.11 24.24
CA GLY A 110 -0.83 -8.01 25.60
C GLY A 110 -1.86 -7.75 26.70
N PHE A 111 -3.05 -7.22 26.36
CA PHE A 111 -4.13 -6.96 27.32
C PHE A 111 -5.04 -8.18 27.62
N SER A 112 -4.74 -9.37 27.10
CA SER A 112 -5.58 -10.58 27.29
C SER A 112 -5.09 -11.53 28.39
N LEU A 113 -4.06 -11.19 29.17
CA LEU A 113 -3.56 -12.06 30.24
C LEU A 113 -3.46 -11.32 31.57
N SER A 114 -4.61 -10.91 32.11
CA SER A 114 -4.76 -10.61 33.55
C SER A 114 -6.23 -10.64 33.92
N ARG A 115 -6.76 -11.85 34.11
CA ARG A 115 -7.89 -12.11 35.01
C ARG A 115 -8.04 -13.62 35.24
N LYS A 116 -7.31 -14.13 36.22
CA LYS A 116 -7.88 -14.84 37.37
C LYS A 116 -6.80 -15.11 38.41
#